data_AF-A0A1E3PU33-F1
#
_entry.id   AF-A0A1E3PU33-F1
#
_cell.length_a   1.000
_cell.length_b   1.000
_cell.length_c   1.000
_cell.angle_alpha   90.00
_cell.angle_beta   90.00
_cell.angle_gamma   90.00
#
_symmetry.space_group_name_H-M   'P 1'
#
loop_
_entity.id
_entity.type
_entity.pdbx_description
1 polymer ?
#
loop_
_entity_poly.entity_id
_entity_poly.type
_entity_poly.pdbx_seq_one_letter_code
_entity_poly.pdbx_strand_id
1 'polypeptide(L)'
;PSGDVQVFNHSTEIVKRNPECQRLIGRRMSFHGESAGTNRWTRNRPVASSRVKDQFGNEHILMRFYVEGDLGDGIVQLDMTKNSGKDKFEYRYLHVHIGGMWR
;
A
#
# COMPACT_ATOMS: atom_id res chain seq x y z
N PRO A 1 -6.58 13.68 -8.24
CA PRO A 1 -6.24 12.32 -7.74
C PRO A 1 -7.36 11.75 -6.86
N SER A 2 -7.81 10.51 -7.11
CA SER A 2 -8.76 9.82 -6.23
C SER A 2 -8.16 9.60 -4.83
N GLY A 3 -8.99 9.40 -3.81
CA GLY A 3 -8.52 9.15 -2.43
C GLY A 3 -7.52 8.00 -2.34
N ASP A 4 -7.76 6.94 -3.11
CA ASP A 4 -6.92 5.74 -3.13
C ASP A 4 -5.53 6.02 -3.74
N VAL A 5 -5.44 6.86 -4.77
CA VAL A 5 -4.15 7.29 -5.33
C VAL A 5 -3.36 8.15 -4.32
N GLN A 6 -4.05 8.95 -3.51
CA GLN A 6 -3.41 9.73 -2.45
C GLN A 6 -2.85 8.83 -1.34
N VAL A 7 -3.64 7.83 -0.90
CA VAL A 7 -3.19 6.83 0.08
C VAL A 7 -1.98 6.06 -0.44
N PHE A 8 -2.01 5.63 -1.70
CA PHE A 8 -0.88 4.95 -2.33
C PHE A 8 0.37 5.84 -2.32
N ASN A 9 0.29 7.05 -2.91
CA ASN A 9 1.42 7.96 -3.01
C ASN A 9 2.01 8.29 -1.62
N HIS A 10 1.15 8.59 -0.64
CA HIS A 10 1.61 8.89 0.70
C HIS A 10 2.31 7.69 1.36
N SER A 11 1.77 6.49 1.20
CA SER A 11 2.38 5.25 1.73
C SER A 11 3.74 4.97 1.08
N THR A 12 3.88 5.18 -0.24
CA THR A 12 5.18 5.01 -0.91
C THR A 12 6.24 5.97 -0.41
N GLU A 13 5.87 7.22 -0.11
CA GLU A 13 6.80 8.20 0.46
C GLU A 13 7.24 7.83 1.88
N ILE A 14 6.37 7.24 2.69
CA ILE A 14 6.74 6.72 4.01
C ILE A 14 7.76 5.58 3.86
N VAL A 15 7.51 4.63 2.97
CA VAL A 15 8.41 3.48 2.73
C VAL A 15 9.78 3.94 2.21
N LYS A 16 9.82 4.86 1.23
CA LYS A 16 11.08 5.40 0.69
C LYS A 16 11.96 6.07 1.74
N ARG A 17 11.37 6.68 2.76
CA ARG A 17 12.09 7.39 3.83
C ARG A 17 12.52 6.48 4.98
N ASN A 18 12.01 5.25 5.04
CA ASN A 18 12.33 4.32 6.12
C ASN A 18 13.75 3.73 5.94
N PRO A 19 14.67 3.91 6.91
CA PRO A 19 16.05 3.42 6.79
C PRO A 19 16.17 1.89 6.63
N GLU A 20 15.31 1.12 7.28
CA GLU A 20 15.31 -0.35 7.16
C GLU A 20 14.85 -0.79 5.75
N CYS A 21 13.85 -0.11 5.19
CA CYS A 21 13.44 -0.36 3.80
C CYS A 21 14.57 -0.04 2.82
N GLN A 22 15.28 1.07 3.01
CA GLN A 22 16.44 1.41 2.20
C GLN A 22 17.58 0.38 2.32
N ARG A 23 17.77 -0.19 3.53
CA ARG A 23 18.80 -1.21 3.79
C ARG A 23 18.46 -2.56 3.16
N LEU A 24 17.19 -2.95 3.17
CA LEU A 24 16.73 -4.28 2.75
C LEU A 24 16.31 -4.35 1.28
N ILE A 25 15.66 -3.30 0.77
CA ILE A 25 15.11 -3.25 -0.60
C ILE A 25 16.00 -2.40 -1.52
N GLY A 26 16.68 -1.41 -0.94
CA GLY A 26 17.57 -0.51 -1.67
C GLY A 26 17.05 0.92 -1.76
N ARG A 27 17.87 1.84 -2.26
CA ARG A 27 17.53 3.28 -2.29
C ARG A 27 16.66 3.66 -3.48
N ARG A 28 16.68 2.87 -4.55
CA ARG A 28 15.90 3.10 -5.77
C ARG A 28 14.70 2.17 -5.78
N MET A 29 13.60 2.63 -5.16
CA MET A 29 12.39 1.83 -5.04
C MET A 29 11.34 2.21 -6.10
N SER A 30 10.77 1.19 -6.74
CA SER A 30 9.60 1.24 -7.61
C SER A 30 8.42 0.57 -6.93
N PHE A 31 7.21 1.07 -7.17
CA PHE A 31 6.00 0.57 -6.52
C PHE A 31 4.91 0.23 -7.53
N HIS A 32 4.25 -0.91 -7.36
CA HIS A 32 3.27 -1.45 -8.30
C HIS A 32 1.99 -1.87 -7.56
N GLY A 33 0.83 -1.38 -7.98
CA GLY A 33 -0.46 -1.77 -7.39
C GLY A 33 -0.76 -3.26 -7.61
N GLU A 34 -1.56 -3.85 -6.72
CA GLU A 34 -2.03 -5.23 -6.91
C GLU A 34 -2.95 -5.32 -8.14
N SER A 35 -2.49 -6.02 -9.17
CA SER A 35 -3.31 -6.31 -10.34
C SER A 35 -4.30 -7.42 -9.97
N ALA A 36 -5.59 -7.12 -9.95
CA ALA A 36 -6.63 -8.13 -9.78
C ALA A 36 -6.63 -9.08 -10.99
N GLY A 37 -5.92 -10.21 -10.86
CA GLY A 37 -6.00 -11.37 -11.75
C GLY A 37 -5.11 -11.36 -12.99
N THR A 38 -4.85 -12.57 -13.49
CA THR A 38 -4.01 -13.04 -14.61
C THR A 38 -4.28 -12.43 -15.99
N ASN A 39 -5.08 -11.37 -16.10
CA ASN A 39 -5.52 -10.86 -17.39
C ASN A 39 -4.71 -9.61 -17.80
N ARG A 40 -3.65 -9.84 -18.62
CA ARG A 40 -2.73 -8.83 -19.21
C ARG A 40 -3.44 -7.77 -20.10
N TRP A 41 -4.76 -7.81 -20.22
CA TRP A 41 -5.58 -7.02 -21.16
C TRP A 41 -6.36 -5.86 -20.53
N THR A 42 -5.92 -5.31 -19.40
CA THR A 42 -6.54 -4.10 -18.83
C THR A 42 -5.51 -3.04 -18.41
N ARG A 43 -5.01 -2.29 -19.39
CA ARG A 43 -4.31 -1.02 -19.17
C ARG A 43 -5.31 0.05 -18.71
N ASN A 44 -5.39 0.28 -17.39
CA ASN A 44 -5.99 1.41 -16.64
C ASN A 44 -6.72 1.01 -15.35
N ARG A 45 -6.24 0.02 -14.58
CA ARG A 45 -6.86 -0.27 -13.27
C ARG A 45 -6.23 0.61 -12.19
N PRO A 46 -7.04 1.41 -11.45
CA PRO A 46 -6.55 2.21 -10.33
C PRO A 46 -6.04 1.31 -9.20
N VAL A 47 -5.18 1.85 -8.33
CA VAL A 47 -4.71 1.15 -7.13
C VAL A 47 -5.92 0.67 -6.35
N ALA A 48 -6.07 -0.66 -6.23
CA ALA A 48 -7.20 -1.26 -5.57
C ALA A 48 -7.07 -1.09 -4.06
N SER A 49 -8.03 -0.40 -3.45
CA SER A 49 -8.23 -0.43 -2.00
C SER A 49 -9.56 -1.13 -1.69
N SER A 50 -9.63 -1.78 -0.54
CA SER A 50 -10.87 -2.34 0.00
C SER A 50 -11.34 -1.47 1.15
N ARG A 51 -12.62 -1.04 1.11
CA ARG A 51 -13.24 -0.26 2.18
C ARG A 51 -14.15 -1.15 3.00
N VAL A 52 -13.87 -1.27 4.30
CA VAL A 52 -14.59 -2.17 5.21
C VAL A 52 -15.06 -1.37 6.42
N LYS A 53 -16.22 -1.72 7.01
CA LYS A 53 -16.62 -1.19 8.31
C LYS A 53 -16.45 -2.28 9.37
N ASP A 54 -15.86 -1.92 10.51
CA ASP A 54 -15.76 -2.84 11.64
C ASP A 54 -17.08 -2.93 12.44
N GLN A 55 -17.10 -3.80 13.44
CA GLN A 55 -18.26 -3.98 14.34
C GLN A 55 -18.61 -2.74 15.17
N PHE A 56 -17.69 -1.78 15.30
CA PHE A 56 -17.88 -0.53 16.03
C PHE A 56 -18.26 0.64 15.11
N GLY A 57 -18.40 0.38 13.80
CA GLY A 57 -18.77 1.36 12.79
C GLY A 57 -17.60 2.20 12.25
N ASN A 58 -16.35 1.88 12.61
CA ASN A 58 -15.18 2.57 12.05
C ASN A 58 -14.94 2.12 10.61
N GLU A 59 -14.56 3.07 9.75
CA GLU A 59 -14.23 2.78 8.35
C GLU A 59 -12.75 2.45 8.23
N HIS A 60 -12.46 1.38 7.49
CA HIS A 60 -11.11 0.92 7.17
C HIS A 60 -10.83 1.08 5.68
N ILE A 61 -9.62 1.50 5.34
CA ILE A 61 -9.04 1.40 3.99
C ILE A 61 -7.92 0.38 4.08
N LEU A 62 -8.11 -0.76 3.43
CA LEU A 62 -7.10 -1.79 3.28
C LEU A 62 -6.49 -1.66 1.89
N MET A 63 -5.16 -1.63 1.79
CA MET A 63 -4.49 -1.59 0.49
C MET A 63 -3.24 -2.45 0.53
N ARG A 64 -3.01 -3.13 -0.59
CA ARG A 64 -1.83 -3.96 -0.83
C ARG A 64 -1.19 -3.55 -2.15
N PHE A 65 0.13 -3.44 -2.16
CA PHE A 65 0.91 -3.19 -3.37
C PHE A 65 2.32 -3.79 -3.22
N TYR A 66 3.06 -3.81 -4.31
CA TYR A 66 4.40 -4.38 -4.38
C TYR A 66 5.44 -3.26 -4.41
N VAL A 67 6.61 -3.56 -3.84
CA VAL A 67 7.79 -2.71 -3.89
C VAL A 67 8.96 -3.51 -4.42
N GLU A 68 9.71 -2.92 -5.33
CA GLU A 68 10.95 -3.46 -5.87
C GLU A 68 12.07 -2.44 -5.73
N GLY A 69 13.27 -2.90 -5.44
CA GLY A 69 14.46 -2.07 -5.44
C GLY A 69 15.69 -2.83 -5.89
N ASP A 70 16.83 -2.14 -5.80
CA ASP A 70 18.13 -2.63 -6.24
C ASP A 70 18.68 -3.80 -5.41
N LEU A 71 18.18 -4.01 -4.19
CA LEU A 71 18.63 -5.06 -3.27
C LEU A 71 17.60 -6.17 -3.03
N GLY A 72 16.32 -5.93 -3.36
CA GLY A 72 15.28 -6.93 -3.18
C GLY A 72 13.87 -6.42 -3.48
N ASP A 73 12.89 -7.26 -3.20
CA ASP A 73 11.47 -7.01 -3.41
C ASP A 73 10.64 -7.29 -2.15
N GLY A 74 9.42 -6.76 -2.14
CA GLY A 74 8.50 -6.94 -1.03
C GLY A 74 7.07 -6.56 -1.33
N ILE A 75 6.22 -6.83 -0.34
CA ILE A 75 4.79 -6.54 -0.37
C ILE A 75 4.51 -5.50 0.72
N VAL A 76 3.90 -4.40 0.34
CA VAL A 76 3.41 -3.38 1.26
C VAL A 76 1.93 -3.61 1.53
N GLN A 77 1.56 -3.61 2.81
CA GLN A 77 0.17 -3.71 3.26
C GLN A 77 -0.13 -2.61 4.26
N LEU A 78 -1.30 -1.99 4.13
CA LEU A 78 -1.77 -0.97 5.07
C LEU A 78 -3.22 -1.20 5.48
N ASP A 79 -3.53 -0.74 6.68
CA ASP A 79 -4.87 -0.49 7.20
C ASP A 79 -4.88 0.95 7.71
N MET A 80 -5.72 1.79 7.13
CA MET A 80 -6.05 3.10 7.67
C MET A 80 -7.47 3.08 8.23
N THR A 81 -7.65 3.62 9.43
CA THR A 81 -8.95 3.66 10.10
C THR A 81 -9.44 5.10 10.23
N LYS A 82 -10.74 5.31 10.03
CA LYS A 82 -11.45 6.55 10.36
C LYS A 82 -12.45 6.22 11.45
N ASN A 83 -12.20 6.71 12.65
CA ASN A 83 -13.08 6.51 13.80
C ASN A 83 -14.41 7.22 13.59
N SER A 84 -15.48 6.66 14.15
CA SER A 84 -16.79 7.32 14.20
C SER A 84 -16.67 8.71 14.85
N GLY A 85 -17.05 9.77 14.11
CA GLY A 85 -16.92 11.16 14.56
C GLY A 85 -15.60 11.87 14.19
N LYS A 86 -14.65 11.20 13.53
CA LYS A 86 -13.47 11.83 12.93
C LYS A 86 -13.62 11.98 11.41
N ASP A 87 -13.05 13.06 10.87
CA ASP A 87 -13.09 13.35 9.42
C ASP A 87 -11.89 12.78 8.64
N LYS A 88 -10.86 12.28 9.33
CA LYS A 88 -9.59 11.88 8.70
C LYS A 88 -9.28 10.40 8.96
N PHE A 89 -8.75 9.74 7.93
CA PHE A 89 -8.15 8.43 8.04
C PHE A 89 -6.75 8.54 8.63
N GLU A 90 -6.44 7.69 9.60
CA GLU A 90 -5.14 7.58 10.25
C GLU A 90 -4.59 6.16 10.01
N TYR A 91 -3.27 6.00 9.85
CA TYR A 91 -2.68 4.66 9.75
C TYR A 91 -2.88 3.91 11.06
N ARG A 92 -3.49 2.74 10.98
CA ARG A 92 -3.43 1.74 12.04
C ARG A 92 -2.13 0.95 11.93
N TYR A 93 -1.79 0.52 10.73
CA TYR A 93 -0.48 -0.07 10.42
C TYR A 93 -0.10 0.13 8.95
N LEU A 94 1.21 0.10 8.70
CA LEU A 94 1.84 0.03 7.39
C LEU A 94 3.02 -0.94 7.51
N HIS A 95 2.89 -2.12 6.93
CA HIS A 95 3.88 -3.18 7.00
C HIS A 95 4.53 -3.41 5.63
N VAL A 96 5.82 -3.72 5.66
CA VAL A 96 6.58 -4.13 4.48
C VAL A 96 7.10 -5.54 4.73
N HIS A 97 6.58 -6.50 3.97
CA HIS A 97 7.03 -7.89 3.99
C HIS A 97 8.15 -8.05 2.97
N ILE A 98 9.36 -8.33 3.45
CA ILE A 98 10.55 -8.54 2.62
C ILE A 98 10.59 -9.98 2.11
N GLY A 99 10.96 -10.19 0.84
CA GLY A 99 11.13 -11.53 0.28
C GLY A 99 9.80 -12.20 -0.11
N GLY A 100 8.86 -11.41 -0.62
CA GLY A 100 7.60 -11.91 -1.17
C GLY A 100 7.70 -11.99 -2.68
N MET A 101 8.28 -13.08 -3.21
CA MET A 101 8.56 -13.31 -4.64
C MET A 101 7.48 -12.69 -5.56
N TRP A 102 7.72 -11.46 -6.02
CA TRP A 102 7.02 -10.87 -7.14
C TRP A 102 7.95 -11.03 -8.34
N ARG A 103 7.74 -12.10 -9.11
CA ARG A 103 8.40 -12.34 -10.39
C ARG A 103 7.35 -12.60 -11.46
#